data_AF-A0A3B4F276-F1
#
_entry.id   AF-A0A3B4F276-F1
#
_cell.length_a   1.000
_cell.length_b   1.000
_cell.length_c   1.000
_cell.angle_alpha   90.00
_cell.angle_beta   90.00
_cell.angle_gamma   90.00
#
_symmetry.space_group_name_H-M   'P 1'
#
loop_
_entity.id
_entity.type
_entity.pdbx_description
1 polymer ?
#
loop_
_entity_poly.entity_id
_entity_poly.type
_entity_poly.pdbx_seq_one_letter_code
_entity_poly.pdbx_strand_id
1 'polypeptide(L)'
;MAPFWRNAIHWLDEGRRGVVGVMVDPALKVLSKSGLKCEKTNFRKDLSVFVCTAYITEHLEEIQNFVAEGGGLLIGGHAWWWQKYW
;
A
#
# COMPACT_ATOMS: atom_id res chain seq x y z
N MET A 1 4.88 11.06 9.48
CA MET A 1 3.78 10.64 8.59
C MET A 1 2.53 11.37 9.05
N ALA A 2 1.77 11.98 8.14
CA ALA A 2 0.53 12.67 8.53
C ALA A 2 -0.50 11.68 9.12
N PRO A 3 -1.36 12.10 10.07
CA PRO A 3 -2.37 11.24 10.69
C PRO A 3 -3.26 10.52 9.67
N PHE A 4 -3.58 11.18 8.56
CA PHE A 4 -4.35 10.61 7.46
C PHE A 4 -3.75 9.28 6.95
N TRP A 5 -2.46 9.26 6.62
CA TRP A 5 -1.79 8.07 6.10
C TRP A 5 -1.74 6.94 7.13
N ARG A 6 -1.56 7.29 8.42
CA ARG A 6 -1.62 6.32 9.50
C ARG A 6 -3.00 5.67 9.56
N ASN A 7 -4.05 6.48 9.60
CA ASN A 7 -5.40 5.97 9.77
C ASN A 7 -5.85 5.17 8.54
N ALA A 8 -5.53 5.63 7.34
CA ALA A 8 -5.84 4.92 6.10
C ALA A 8 -5.16 3.54 6.05
N ILE A 9 -3.86 3.46 6.34
CA ILE A 9 -3.15 2.17 6.24
C ILE A 9 -3.58 1.19 7.34
N HIS A 10 -3.88 1.67 8.54
CA HIS A 10 -4.41 0.83 9.62
C HIS A 10 -5.85 0.37 9.34
N TRP A 11 -6.67 1.20 8.70
CA TRP A 11 -8.00 0.80 8.24
C TRP A 11 -7.92 -0.28 7.16
N LEU A 12 -7.06 -0.11 6.16
CA LEU A 12 -6.84 -1.11 5.10
C LEU A 12 -6.25 -2.44 5.62
N ASP A 13 -5.39 -2.39 6.64
CA ASP A 13 -4.84 -3.60 7.26
C ASP A 13 -5.89 -4.36 8.09
N GLU A 14 -6.95 -3.69 8.56
CA GLU A 14 -8.02 -4.24 9.41
C GLU A 14 -7.51 -4.96 10.69
N GLY A 15 -6.33 -4.58 11.19
CA GLY A 15 -5.73 -5.20 12.36
C GLY A 15 -5.16 -6.60 12.11
N ARG A 16 -5.05 -7.04 10.85
CA ARG A 16 -4.37 -8.29 10.48
C ARG A 16 -2.90 -8.29 10.87
N ARG A 17 -2.27 -7.11 10.92
CA ARG A 17 -0.85 -6.91 11.21
C ARG A 17 0.05 -7.73 10.28
N GLY A 18 -0.40 -7.92 9.04
CA GLY A 18 0.36 -8.60 7.99
C GLY A 18 1.40 -7.69 7.35
N VAL A 19 1.95 -8.12 6.22
CA VAL A 19 2.91 -7.30 5.46
C VAL A 19 2.18 -6.30 4.57
N VAL A 20 2.51 -5.03 4.73
CA VAL A 20 2.17 -3.96 3.78
C VAL A 20 3.21 -3.97 2.66
N GLY A 21 2.86 -4.49 1.50
CA GLY A 21 3.72 -4.54 0.32
C GLY A 21 3.65 -3.24 -0.47
N VAL A 22 4.80 -2.61 -0.72
CA VAL A 22 4.89 -1.28 -1.33
C VAL A 22 5.73 -1.33 -2.60
N MET A 23 5.12 -0.95 -3.73
CA MET A 23 5.77 -0.96 -5.04
C MET A 23 6.73 0.22 -5.23
N VAL A 24 6.44 1.38 -4.63
CA VAL A 24 7.19 2.63 -4.87
C VAL A 24 7.91 3.15 -3.62
N ASP A 25 9.19 3.53 -3.78
CA ASP A 25 10.05 3.98 -2.68
C ASP A 25 9.52 5.19 -1.89
N PRO A 26 8.93 6.23 -2.54
CA PRO A 26 8.38 7.36 -1.79
C PRO A 26 7.30 6.93 -0.80
N ALA A 27 6.41 6.01 -1.20
CA ALA A 27 5.38 5.47 -0.33
C ALA A 27 5.97 4.67 0.83
N LEU A 28 6.98 3.86 0.56
CA LEU A 28 7.62 3.04 1.59
C LEU A 28 8.25 3.92 2.69
N LYS A 29 8.90 5.01 2.31
CA LYS A 29 9.49 5.98 3.26
C LYS A 29 8.44 6.62 4.18
N VAL A 30 7.22 6.83 3.68
CA VAL A 30 6.11 7.41 4.46
C VAL A 30 5.47 6.36 5.35
N LEU A 31 5.09 5.22 4.77
CA LEU A 31 4.28 4.19 5.41
C LEU A 31 5.06 3.32 6.41
N SER A 32 6.38 3.19 6.25
CA SER A 32 7.25 2.52 7.24
C SER A 32 7.18 3.14 8.65
N LYS A 33 6.72 4.40 8.76
CA LYS A 33 6.47 5.08 10.04
C LYS A 33 5.12 4.75 10.68
N SER A 34 4.34 3.84 10.10
CA SER A 34 3.00 3.46 10.58
C SER A 34 2.99 2.51 11.78
N GLY A 35 4.11 1.83 12.04
CA GLY A 35 4.19 0.73 13.00
C GLY A 35 3.71 -0.61 12.44
N LEU A 36 3.29 -0.67 11.18
CA LEU A 36 3.05 -1.92 10.44
C LEU A 36 4.35 -2.39 9.77
N LYS A 37 4.41 -3.68 9.45
CA LYS A 37 5.52 -4.26 8.71
C LYS A 37 5.40 -3.86 7.23
N CYS A 38 6.22 -2.92 6.77
CA CYS A 38 6.24 -2.49 5.36
C CYS A 38 7.45 -3.07 4.63
N GLU A 39 7.25 -3.61 3.42
CA GLU A 39 8.30 -4.17 2.59
C GLU A 39 8.22 -3.61 1.15
N LYS A 40 9.38 -3.39 0.51
CA LYS A 40 9.42 -3.10 -0.93
C LYS A 40 9.16 -4.38 -1.70
N THR A 41 8.09 -4.45 -2.49
CA THR A 41 7.73 -5.65 -3.26
C THR A 41 6.77 -5.32 -4.40
N ASN A 42 6.76 -6.17 -5.42
CA ASN A 42 5.64 -6.28 -6.35
C ASN A 42 4.46 -6.98 -5.67
N PHE A 43 3.33 -7.08 -6.38
CA PHE A 43 2.15 -7.78 -5.89
C PHE A 43 2.46 -9.24 -5.51
N ARG A 44 1.92 -9.69 -4.38
CA ARG A 44 1.87 -11.08 -3.93
C ARG A 44 0.65 -11.28 -3.04
N LYS A 45 0.13 -12.51 -2.94
CA LYS A 45 -1.17 -12.80 -2.32
C LYS A 45 -1.15 -12.82 -0.80
N ASP A 46 0.01 -12.97 -0.16
CA ASP A 46 0.18 -13.03 1.29
C ASP A 46 0.25 -11.65 1.99
N LEU A 47 0.07 -10.55 1.25
CA LEU A 47 0.08 -9.20 1.80
C LEU A 47 -1.20 -8.92 2.59
N SER A 48 -1.13 -8.05 3.61
CA SER A 48 -2.35 -7.48 4.20
C SER A 48 -2.82 -6.25 3.44
N VAL A 49 -1.87 -5.44 2.95
CA VAL A 49 -2.15 -4.27 2.11
C VAL A 49 -1.16 -4.24 0.95
N PHE A 50 -1.65 -4.00 -0.26
CA PHE A 50 -0.82 -3.71 -1.42
C PHE A 50 -0.88 -2.22 -1.78
N VAL A 51 0.28 -1.59 -1.94
CA VAL A 51 0.43 -0.17 -2.26
C VAL A 51 1.12 -0.03 -3.61
N CYS A 52 0.41 0.49 -4.61
CA CYS A 52 0.89 0.56 -5.98
C CYS A 52 0.55 1.88 -6.67
N THR A 53 1.10 2.05 -7.88
CA THR A 53 0.78 3.21 -8.71
C THR A 53 -0.48 2.96 -9.55
N ALA A 54 -1.12 4.04 -9.97
CA ALA A 54 -2.25 3.97 -10.91
C ALA A 54 -1.86 3.45 -12.32
N TYR A 55 -0.57 3.23 -12.60
CA TYR A 55 -0.07 2.75 -13.90
C TYR A 55 0.30 1.26 -13.90
N ILE A 56 -0.09 0.52 -12.86
CA ILE A 56 0.13 -0.93 -12.84
C ILE A 56 -0.70 -1.60 -13.96
N THR A 57 -0.04 -2.44 -14.76
CA THR A 57 -0.67 -3.21 -15.85
C THR A 57 -0.59 -4.72 -15.65
N GLU A 58 0.15 -5.16 -14.63
CA GLU A 58 0.38 -6.56 -14.30
C GLU A 58 -0.53 -7.02 -13.15
N HIS A 59 -0.86 -8.31 -13.11
CA HIS A 59 -1.60 -8.94 -12.01
C HIS A 59 -2.98 -8.34 -11.70
N LEU A 60 -3.64 -7.66 -12.66
CA LEU A 60 -4.89 -6.93 -12.42
C LEU A 60 -6.02 -7.82 -11.86
N GLU A 61 -6.22 -9.00 -12.46
CA GLU A 61 -7.21 -9.98 -11.99
C GLU A 61 -6.87 -10.49 -10.59
N GLU A 62 -5.58 -10.76 -10.32
CA GLU A 62 -5.15 -11.24 -9.01
C GLU A 62 -5.30 -10.16 -7.93
N ILE A 63 -5.04 -8.89 -8.26
CA ILE A 63 -5.26 -7.75 -7.37
C ILE A 63 -6.77 -7.57 -7.10
N GLN A 64 -7.61 -7.73 -8.13
CA GLN A 64 -9.06 -7.69 -7.95
C GLN A 64 -9.55 -8.79 -7.00
N ASN A 65 -9.09 -10.03 -7.20
CA ASN A 65 -9.44 -11.15 -6.34
C ASN A 65 -8.94 -10.94 -4.91
N PHE A 66 -7.71 -10.43 -4.75
CA PHE A 66 -7.15 -10.07 -3.46
C PHE A 66 -8.02 -9.07 -2.70
N VAL A 67 -8.54 -8.03 -3.35
CA VAL A 67 -9.47 -7.08 -2.73
C VAL A 67 -10.81 -7.74 -2.42
N ALA A 68 -11.33 -8.57 -3.31
CA ALA A 68 -12.59 -9.31 -3.09
C ALA A 68 -12.51 -10.27 -1.89
N GLU A 69 -11.32 -10.83 -1.64
CA GLU A 69 -11.01 -11.69 -0.49
C GLU A 69 -10.69 -10.88 0.79
N GLY A 70 -10.81 -9.55 0.73
CA GLY A 70 -10.67 -8.64 1.87
C GLY A 70 -9.30 -7.97 2.01
N GLY A 71 -8.37 -8.20 1.09
CA GLY A 71 -7.06 -7.56 1.06
C GLY A 71 -7.16 -6.03 0.88
N GLY A 72 -6.32 -5.27 1.60
CA GLY A 72 -6.31 -3.81 1.50
C GLY A 72 -5.57 -3.33 0.25
N LEU A 73 -6.13 -2.36 -0.49
CA LEU A 73 -5.50 -1.78 -1.67
C LEU A 73 -5.38 -0.26 -1.56
N LEU A 74 -4.17 0.26 -1.73
CA LEU A 74 -3.89 1.69 -1.84
C LEU A 74 -3.24 1.97 -3.19
N ILE A 75 -3.94 2.74 -4.03
CA ILE A 75 -3.44 3.19 -5.33
C ILE A 75 -3.17 4.69 -5.23
N GLY A 76 -2.10 5.18 -5.86
CA GLY A 76 -2.21 6.54 -6.36
C GLY A 76 -1.35 6.85 -7.59
N GLY A 77 -1.70 7.96 -8.22
CA GLY A 77 -1.14 8.41 -9.49
C GLY A 77 -0.14 9.56 -9.35
N HIS A 78 -0.21 10.49 -10.30
CA HIS A 78 0.75 11.59 -10.51
C HIS A 78 1.21 12.37 -9.26
N ALA A 79 0.39 12.49 -8.20
CA ALA A 79 0.71 13.29 -7.01
C ALA A 79 1.62 12.62 -5.96
N TRP A 80 1.99 11.34 -6.11
CA TRP A 80 2.87 10.66 -5.12
C TRP A 80 4.28 11.29 -5.01
N TRP A 81 4.76 11.92 -6.08
CA TRP A 81 6.05 12.64 -6.08
C TRP A 81 6.01 13.96 -5.30
N TRP A 82 4.83 14.53 -5.08
CA TRP A 82 4.69 15.84 -4.42
C TRP A 82 4.96 15.79 -2.91
N GLN A 83 4.92 14.60 -2.30
CA GLN A 83 5.38 14.37 -0.92
C GLN A 83 6.88 14.63 -0.72
N LYS A 84 7.67 14.86 -1.77
CA LYS A 84 9.09 15.22 -1.62
C LYS A 84 9.29 16.65 -1.08
N TYR A 85 8.25 17.49 -1.12
CA TYR A 85 8.32 18.92 -0.82
C TYR A 85 7.41 19.40 0.34
N TRP A 86 6.74 18.49 1.05
CA TRP A 86 5.90 18.74 2.23
C TRP A 86 6.22 17.72 3.33
#